data_AF-A0A1N6HAU3-F1
#
_entry.id   AF-A0A1N6HAU3-F1
#
_cell.length_a   1.000
_cell.length_b   1.000
_cell.length_c   1.000
_cell.angle_alpha   90.00
_cell.angle_beta   90.00
_cell.angle_gamma   90.00
#
_symmetry.space_group_name_H-M   'P 1'
#
loop_
_entity.id
_entity.type
_entity.pdbx_description
1 polymer ?
#
loop_
_entity_poly.entity_id
_entity_poly.type
_entity_poly.pdbx_seq_one_letter_code
_entity_poly.pdbx_strand_id
1 'polypeptide(L)'
;MKVSHILSLGIFSTLLFSCATVHDRLQTGTIVRDCTGTYLRVGENEDYLVCNAEILESKKEGEKVSLVYDYTKECKERDGKIMCMMYHESKGMIRVKSVK
;
A
#
# COMPACT_ATOMS: atom_id res chain seq x y z
N MET A 1 36.58 10.06 52.44
CA MET A 1 35.92 8.83 51.95
C MET A 1 34.48 9.14 51.60
N LYS A 2 33.95 8.43 50.59
CA LYS A 2 32.57 8.39 50.06
C LYS A 2 32.25 9.39 48.94
N VAL A 3 32.60 8.92 47.74
CA VAL A 3 32.00 9.25 46.46
C VAL A 3 30.48 9.21 46.57
N SER A 4 29.79 10.21 46.01
CA SER A 4 28.36 10.08 45.71
C SER A 4 28.17 10.46 44.24
N HIS A 5 27.97 9.42 43.43
CA HIS A 5 27.62 9.52 42.02
C HIS A 5 26.21 10.10 41.90
N ILE A 6 26.05 11.20 41.16
CA ILE A 6 24.75 11.56 40.58
C ILE A 6 24.99 11.77 39.09
N LEU A 7 24.97 10.64 38.37
CA LEU A 7 24.62 10.59 36.96
C LEU A 7 23.15 11.00 36.83
N SER A 8 22.85 12.03 36.05
CA SER A 8 21.57 12.12 35.35
C SER A 8 21.73 13.06 34.16
N LEU A 9 22.33 12.53 33.09
CA LEU A 9 22.27 13.14 31.78
C LEU A 9 20.89 12.80 31.20
N GLY A 10 19.91 13.68 31.43
CA GLY A 10 18.58 13.56 30.85
C GLY A 10 18.64 13.80 29.34
N ILE A 11 18.94 12.74 28.57
CA ILE A 11 18.86 12.76 27.12
C ILE A 11 17.37 12.69 26.76
N PHE A 12 16.78 13.87 26.55
CA PHE A 12 15.46 14.03 26.01
C PHE A 12 15.48 13.54 24.55
N SER A 13 15.14 12.27 24.33
CA SER A 13 14.96 11.71 22.99
C SER A 13 13.76 12.40 22.35
N THR A 14 14.03 13.40 21.52
CA THR A 14 13.06 13.90 20.55
C THR A 14 12.83 12.79 19.54
N LEU A 15 11.72 12.08 19.70
CA LEU A 15 11.20 11.17 18.68
C LEU A 15 10.96 12.00 17.41
N LEU A 16 11.89 11.90 16.46
CA LEU A 16 11.74 12.44 15.12
C LEU A 16 10.63 11.63 14.43
N PHE A 17 9.39 12.12 14.52
CA PHE A 17 8.34 11.71 13.60
C PHE A 17 8.70 12.25 12.21
N SER A 18 9.48 11.49 11.45
CA SER A 18 9.64 11.74 10.02
C SER A 18 8.32 11.38 9.35
N CYS A 19 7.49 12.38 9.08
CA CYS A 19 6.35 12.24 8.21
C CYS A 19 6.90 12.12 6.78
N ALA A 20 7.03 10.88 6.27
CA ALA A 20 7.43 10.67 4.89
C ALA A 20 6.27 11.09 3.98
N THR A 21 6.41 12.24 3.32
CA THR A 21 5.52 12.66 2.23
C THR A 21 5.46 11.57 1.17
N VAL A 22 4.25 11.08 0.87
CA VAL A 22 3.99 10.09 -0.19
C VAL A 22 4.43 10.71 -1.53
N HIS A 23 5.63 10.37 -1.98
CA HIS A 23 6.03 10.57 -3.36
C HIS A 23 5.34 9.49 -4.21
N ASP A 24 5.07 9.81 -5.47
CA ASP A 24 4.75 8.89 -6.55
C ASP A 24 5.72 7.68 -6.51
N ARG A 25 5.36 6.61 -5.80
CA ARG A 25 6.23 5.45 -5.65
C ARG A 25 6.01 4.55 -6.84
N LEU A 26 7.06 4.40 -7.65
CA LEU A 26 7.13 3.32 -8.61
C LEU A 26 7.27 2.00 -7.83
N GLN A 27 6.26 1.15 -7.94
CA GLN A 27 6.24 -0.14 -7.28
C GLN A 27 5.98 -1.24 -8.30
N THR A 28 6.82 -2.27 -8.29
CA THR A 28 6.65 -3.47 -9.11
C THR A 28 5.89 -4.52 -8.31
N GLY A 29 4.89 -5.14 -8.94
CA GLY A 29 4.09 -6.21 -8.36
C GLY A 29 3.45 -7.08 -9.43
N THR A 30 2.68 -8.07 -8.99
CA THR A 30 1.99 -9.02 -9.85
C THR A 30 0.50 -8.72 -9.87
N ILE A 31 -0.13 -8.77 -11.04
CA ILE A 31 -1.59 -8.61 -11.13
C ILE A 31 -2.27 -9.87 -10.60
N VAL A 32 -3.20 -9.68 -9.66
CA VAL A 32 -4.07 -10.73 -9.12
C VAL A 32 -5.51 -10.31 -9.31
N ARG A 33 -6.36 -11.20 -9.83
CA ARG A 33 -7.78 -10.94 -10.05
C ARG A 33 -8.64 -12.06 -9.53
N ASP A 34 -9.74 -11.64 -8.96
CA ASP A 34 -10.84 -12.53 -8.59
C ASP A 34 -12.16 -11.77 -8.64
N CYS A 35 -13.22 -12.42 -8.17
CA CYS A 35 -14.56 -11.86 -8.16
C CYS A 35 -14.79 -10.76 -7.10
N THR A 36 -13.77 -10.44 -6.28
CA THR A 36 -13.77 -9.31 -5.36
C THR A 36 -13.06 -8.10 -5.96
N GLY A 37 -12.12 -8.26 -6.88
CA GLY A 37 -11.49 -7.13 -7.56
C GLY A 37 -10.21 -7.45 -8.32
N THR A 38 -9.49 -6.38 -8.70
CA THR A 38 -8.14 -6.44 -9.25
C THR A 38 -7.16 -5.88 -8.24
N TYR A 39 -6.05 -6.58 -8.03
CA TYR A 39 -5.07 -6.30 -7.00
C TYR A 39 -3.68 -6.23 -7.62
N LEU A 40 -2.82 -5.41 -7.00
CA LEU A 40 -1.38 -5.47 -7.17
C LEU A 40 -0.78 -6.21 -5.98
N ARG A 41 -0.23 -7.40 -6.21
CA ARG A 41 0.52 -8.17 -5.22
C ARG A 41 1.96 -7.71 -5.18
N VAL A 42 2.41 -7.24 -4.03
CA VAL A 42 3.79 -6.82 -3.77
C VAL A 42 4.41 -7.74 -2.71
N GLY A 43 5.72 -7.96 -2.79
CA GLY A 43 6.44 -8.77 -1.80
C GLY A 43 5.93 -10.22 -1.75
N GLU A 44 5.87 -10.79 -0.55
CA GLU A 44 5.53 -12.20 -0.37
C GLU A 44 4.03 -12.47 -0.58
N ASN A 45 3.12 -11.61 -0.10
CA ASN A 45 1.65 -11.69 -0.32
C ASN A 45 0.93 -10.39 0.12
N GLU A 46 1.47 -9.21 -0.17
CA GLU A 46 0.80 -7.94 0.15
C GLU A 46 -0.05 -7.48 -1.01
N ASP A 47 -1.36 -7.73 -0.92
CA ASP A 47 -2.32 -7.35 -1.96
C ASP A 47 -2.89 -5.96 -1.71
N TYR A 48 -2.78 -5.10 -2.71
CA TYR A 48 -3.38 -3.77 -2.72
C TYR A 48 -4.49 -3.71 -3.76
N LEU A 49 -5.70 -3.42 -3.31
CA LEU A 49 -6.84 -3.24 -4.20
C LEU A 49 -6.63 -2.05 -5.13
N VAL A 50 -6.77 -2.27 -6.43
CA VAL A 50 -6.74 -1.20 -7.44
C VAL A 50 -8.15 -0.65 -7.65
N CYS A 51 -8.40 0.61 -7.29
CA CYS A 51 -9.72 1.22 -7.46
C CYS A 51 -10.10 1.46 -8.94
N ASN A 52 -9.15 1.97 -9.73
CA ASN A 52 -9.31 2.28 -11.16
C ASN A 52 -8.75 1.14 -12.03
N ALA A 53 -9.28 -0.06 -11.85
CA ALA A 53 -8.76 -1.29 -12.45
C ALA A 53 -8.78 -1.30 -13.99
N GLU A 54 -9.59 -0.46 -14.62
CA GLU A 54 -9.70 -0.30 -16.07
C GLU A 54 -8.34 0.03 -16.73
N ILE A 55 -7.45 0.75 -16.03
CA ILE A 55 -6.09 1.07 -16.54
C ILE A 55 -5.21 -0.18 -16.73
N LEU A 56 -5.59 -1.29 -16.10
CA LEU A 56 -4.87 -2.56 -16.14
C LEU A 56 -5.59 -3.61 -17.02
N GLU A 57 -6.62 -3.25 -17.78
CA GLU A 57 -7.37 -4.21 -18.63
C GLU A 57 -6.49 -4.96 -19.64
N SER A 58 -5.45 -4.31 -20.16
CA SER A 58 -4.49 -4.93 -21.07
C SER A 58 -3.51 -5.90 -20.39
N LYS A 59 -3.48 -5.91 -19.06
CA LYS A 59 -2.53 -6.68 -18.24
C LYS A 59 -3.11 -8.02 -17.86
N LYS A 60 -2.37 -9.10 -18.05
CA LYS A 60 -2.86 -10.46 -17.79
C LYS A 60 -2.82 -10.81 -16.30
N GLU A 61 -3.62 -11.80 -15.90
CA GLU A 61 -3.48 -12.43 -14.59
C GLU A 61 -2.06 -12.97 -14.41
N GLY A 62 -1.45 -12.72 -13.26
CA GLY A 62 -0.07 -13.11 -12.98
C GLY A 62 1.00 -12.27 -13.70
N GLU A 63 0.63 -11.26 -14.49
CA GLU A 63 1.60 -10.38 -15.14
C GLU A 63 2.31 -9.50 -14.11
N LYS A 64 3.64 -9.42 -14.21
CA LYS A 64 4.43 -8.48 -13.42
C LYS A 64 4.40 -7.10 -14.08
N VAL A 65 3.96 -6.09 -13.34
CA VAL A 65 3.83 -4.70 -13.81
C VAL A 65 4.51 -3.74 -12.83
N SER A 66 4.95 -2.60 -13.35
CA SER A 66 5.48 -1.50 -12.54
C SER A 66 4.50 -0.33 -12.59
N LEU A 67 3.94 0.05 -11.44
CA LEU A 67 2.89 1.06 -11.33
C LEU A 67 3.38 2.24 -10.51
N VAL A 68 2.93 3.43 -10.87
CA VAL A 68 2.95 4.60 -9.98
C VAL A 68 1.54 4.78 -9.44
N TYR A 69 1.37 4.86 -8.12
CA TYR A 69 0.06 4.98 -7.49
C TYR A 69 0.07 5.81 -6.21
N ASP A 70 -1.12 6.30 -5.84
CA ASP A 70 -1.41 6.88 -4.53
C ASP A 70 -2.23 5.91 -3.69
N TYR A 71 -2.03 5.91 -2.37
CA TYR A 71 -2.98 5.32 -1.44
C TYR A 71 -4.27 6.14 -1.39
N THR A 72 -5.41 5.47 -1.32
CA THR A 72 -6.72 6.09 -1.16
C THR A 72 -7.51 5.42 -0.05
N LYS A 73 -8.43 6.16 0.56
CA LYS A 73 -9.34 5.68 1.59
C LYS A 73 -10.63 5.11 1.03
N GLU A 74 -10.92 5.36 -0.24
CA GLU A 74 -12.19 5.01 -0.88
C GLU A 74 -11.95 4.58 -2.33
N CYS A 75 -12.74 3.60 -2.79
CA CYS A 75 -12.87 3.24 -4.20
C CYS A 75 -14.33 3.43 -4.63
N LYS A 76 -14.70 4.63 -5.10
CA LYS A 76 -16.06 4.94 -5.58
C LYS A 76 -16.48 4.05 -6.75
N GLU A 77 -15.51 3.52 -7.48
CA GLU A 77 -15.70 2.56 -8.57
C GLU A 77 -16.32 1.23 -8.12
N ARG A 78 -16.37 0.95 -6.82
CA ARG A 78 -17.05 -0.22 -6.26
C ARG A 78 -18.50 0.04 -5.86
N ASP A 79 -18.93 1.29 -5.75
CA ASP A 79 -20.28 1.63 -5.30
C ASP A 79 -21.32 1.04 -6.26
N GLY A 80 -22.23 0.23 -5.73
CA GLY A 80 -23.27 -0.45 -6.52
C GLY A 80 -22.80 -1.61 -7.39
N LYS A 81 -21.51 -2.00 -7.36
CA LYS A 81 -21.04 -3.21 -8.06
C LYS A 81 -21.30 -4.46 -7.23
N ILE A 82 -21.89 -5.47 -7.87
CA ILE A 82 -22.11 -6.79 -7.26
C ILE A 82 -20.78 -7.55 -7.25
N MET A 83 -20.22 -7.78 -6.06
CA MET A 83 -19.05 -8.63 -5.84
C MET A 83 -19.50 -9.99 -5.29
N CYS A 84 -18.69 -11.04 -5.49
CA CYS A 84 -18.95 -12.34 -4.87
C CYS A 84 -18.74 -12.29 -3.34
N MET A 85 -19.32 -13.25 -2.60
CA MET A 85 -19.13 -13.39 -1.15
C MET A 85 -17.82 -14.11 -0.81
N MET A 86 -16.69 -13.63 -1.34
CA MET A 86 -15.36 -14.15 -1.03
C MET A 86 -14.59 -13.14 -0.18
N TYR A 87 -13.84 -13.63 0.80
CA TYR A 87 -12.90 -12.79 1.55
C TYR A 87 -11.54 -12.80 0.84
N HIS A 88 -11.06 -11.61 0.49
CA HIS A 88 -9.70 -11.37 0.00
C HIS A 88 -9.06 -10.30 0.88
N GLU A 89 -7.99 -10.66 1.60
CA GLU A 89 -7.28 -9.72 2.48
C GLU A 89 -6.55 -8.66 1.64
N SER A 90 -6.83 -7.38 1.89
CA SER A 90 -6.18 -6.25 1.20
C SER A 90 -5.44 -5.38 2.21
N LYS A 91 -4.17 -5.07 1.95
CA LYS A 91 -3.33 -4.18 2.79
C LYS A 91 -3.71 -2.71 2.66
N GLY A 92 -4.43 -2.35 1.60
CA GLY A 92 -4.96 -1.02 1.39
C GLY A 92 -5.62 -0.89 0.04
N MET A 93 -6.03 0.32 -0.29
CA MET A 93 -6.58 0.67 -1.60
C MET A 93 -5.65 1.66 -2.28
N ILE A 94 -5.43 1.46 -3.57
CA ILE A 94 -4.54 2.28 -4.38
C ILE A 94 -5.26 2.79 -5.63
N ARG A 95 -4.89 3.99 -6.06
CA ARG A 95 -5.29 4.57 -7.33
C ARG A 95 -4.06 4.72 -8.22
N VAL A 96 -4.05 4.01 -9.34
CA VAL A 96 -2.93 4.01 -10.28
C VAL A 96 -2.91 5.32 -11.06
N LYS A 97 -1.75 5.96 -11.11
CA LYS A 97 -1.44 7.16 -11.90
C LYS A 97 -0.89 6.83 -13.26
N SER A 98 0.01 5.85 -13.33
CA SER A 98 0.61 5.40 -14.59
C SER A 98 1.12 3.96 -14.49
N VAL A 99 1.16 3.29 -15.64
CA VAL A 99 1.82 2.01 -15.86
C VAL A 99 3.14 2.30 -16.57
N LYS A 100 4.24 1.70 -16.11
CA LYS A 100 5.57 1.82 -16.74
C LYS A 100 5.91 0.61 -17.59
#